data_AF-A0A9P6Q8F1-F1
#
_entry.id   AF-A0A9P6Q8F1-F1
#
_cell.length_a   1.000
_cell.length_b   1.000
_cell.length_c   1.000
_cell.angle_alpha   90.00
_cell.angle_beta   90.00
_cell.angle_gamma   90.00
#
_symmetry.space_group_name_H-M   'P 1'
#
loop_
_entity.id
_entity.type
_entity.pdbx_description
1 polymer ?
#
loop_
_entity_poly.entity_id
_entity_poly.type
_entity_poly.pdbx_seq_one_letter_code
_entity_poly.pdbx_strand_id
1 'polypeptide(L)'
;MRPISALLTGTVTAASGPMDDYAHQHGYPPYPHPHYDHRQGGPRSPVSPVPQSRTMIGGGGSFANLIHDDYRPVMDSLKDIYRRKIRPLETTYNFEEFHSAPLTDSDIEAKPIVLLIGQYSTTDRFVAVMSGIESRVIPGNAAAMTADLPFRGLNKFGQAFLTRFQVSQCPSPILENMTLIDTPGILAGNKQRIERGYDFTKTIEWFAERADLILLFFDSYKLDISDEFKSSIYALKGQEEKVRVILNKSDMVSQQQLMRVYGALMWSLGKVIQTPEVMRVYLSSFWIKKPVNAFEDCRTLLDAEQADLVRDLKELPRNAAIRKVNEIVKRARQAKVHAYIIGHLKKEMPAVFGKHSRQQELIRDLDKEFNKLQQCHGIPEGDFPNVDKFRQSLRAYKFENFSKVKEPILLAVDEALGVDLPKIMRRFPQGNTLESDPLQTNPFSGIVSPTVWTAGSEIPPSYFHFSSVDRASAAPIFQSLYPINDKISGAAARPYLMSTGIAVEVLAKIWSLADWDSDGQMTLDEFSVALHLVRAVENGGEEVLPETLPRTMIPCY
;
A
#
# COMPACT_ATOMS: atom_id res chain seq x y z
N MET A 1 5.19 -10.24 -19.33
CA MET A 1 4.64 -10.38 -17.96
C MET A 1 3.20 -10.85 -18.08
N ARG A 2 2.81 -12.09 -17.70
CA ARG A 2 1.40 -12.25 -17.30
C ARG A 2 1.22 -11.40 -16.02
N PRO A 3 0.08 -10.73 -15.83
CA PRO A 3 0.00 -9.66 -14.86
C PRO A 3 0.11 -10.25 -13.46
N ILE A 4 0.48 -9.41 -12.50
CA ILE A 4 0.42 -9.76 -11.08
C ILE A 4 -0.96 -10.25 -10.67
N SER A 5 -2.01 -9.97 -11.44
CA SER A 5 -3.31 -10.64 -11.32
C SER A 5 -3.22 -12.17 -11.44
N ALA A 6 -2.41 -12.74 -12.35
CA ALA A 6 -2.22 -14.18 -12.45
C ALA A 6 -1.38 -14.75 -11.30
N LEU A 7 -0.43 -13.96 -10.77
CA LEU A 7 0.42 -14.32 -9.63
C LEU A 7 -0.33 -14.23 -8.28
N LEU A 8 -1.23 -13.26 -8.13
CA LEU A 8 -2.07 -13.08 -6.96
C LEU A 8 -3.29 -14.00 -6.96
N THR A 9 -3.88 -14.30 -8.13
CA THR A 9 -5.12 -15.09 -8.17
C THR A 9 -4.88 -16.58 -8.37
N GLY A 10 -3.67 -17.00 -8.72
CA GLY A 10 -3.36 -18.41 -9.05
C GLY A 10 -4.11 -18.95 -10.28
N THR A 11 -4.89 -18.11 -10.98
CA THR A 11 -5.71 -18.56 -12.12
C THR A 11 -4.90 -18.47 -13.41
N VAL A 12 -4.43 -19.63 -13.86
CA VAL A 12 -4.05 -19.86 -15.26
C VAL A 12 -5.32 -20.25 -16.00
N THR A 13 -6.04 -19.28 -16.56
CA THR A 13 -7.05 -19.60 -17.58
C THR A 13 -6.49 -19.25 -18.95
N ALA A 14 -6.25 -20.30 -19.72
CA ALA A 14 -5.93 -20.23 -21.13
C ALA A 14 -7.12 -19.65 -21.90
N ALA A 15 -6.90 -18.55 -22.61
CA ALA A 15 -7.71 -18.16 -23.75
C ALA A 15 -6.76 -17.92 -24.91
N SER A 16 -6.34 -19.02 -25.54
CA SER A 16 -5.68 -19.03 -26.84
C SER A 16 -6.76 -18.82 -27.92
N GLY A 17 -6.83 -17.63 -28.50
CA GLY A 17 -7.31 -17.43 -29.86
C GLY A 17 -6.10 -17.39 -30.82
N PRO A 18 -6.25 -17.82 -32.08
CA PRO A 18 -5.10 -18.05 -32.96
C PRO A 18 -4.40 -16.73 -33.29
N MET A 19 -3.10 -16.66 -33.03
CA MET A 19 -2.25 -15.62 -33.61
C MET A 19 -1.81 -16.09 -34.99
N ASP A 20 -2.27 -15.38 -36.01
CA ASP A 20 -1.70 -15.44 -37.35
C ASP A 20 -0.27 -14.89 -37.33
N ASP A 21 0.63 -15.66 -37.94
CA ASP A 21 2.03 -15.35 -38.21
C ASP A 21 2.16 -14.03 -38.99
N TYR A 22 2.80 -13.04 -38.38
CA TYR A 22 3.44 -11.96 -39.13
C TYR A 22 4.82 -11.66 -38.55
N ALA A 23 5.79 -11.62 -39.48
CA ALA A 23 7.15 -11.11 -39.37
C ALA A 23 8.27 -12.11 -38.99
N HIS A 24 8.52 -13.06 -39.90
CA HIS A 24 9.89 -13.29 -40.37
C HIS A 24 10.32 -12.12 -41.28
N GLN A 25 11.34 -11.36 -40.88
CA GLN A 25 12.37 -10.79 -41.76
C GLN A 25 13.45 -10.09 -40.92
N HIS A 26 14.70 -10.22 -41.37
CA HIS A 26 15.97 -9.83 -40.72
C HIS A 26 16.47 -10.87 -39.69
N GLY A 27 17.47 -11.73 -39.94
CA GLY A 27 18.63 -11.63 -40.83
C GLY A 27 19.91 -11.44 -40.02
N TYR A 28 20.31 -12.44 -39.21
CA TYR A 28 21.65 -12.56 -38.63
C TYR A 28 22.12 -14.03 -38.68
N PRO A 29 23.41 -14.29 -38.97
CA PRO A 29 23.92 -15.62 -39.30
C PRO A 29 24.21 -16.48 -38.05
N PRO A 30 24.14 -17.83 -38.14
CA PRO A 30 24.48 -18.71 -37.03
C PRO A 30 26.00 -18.96 -36.98
N TYR A 31 26.58 -18.91 -35.78
CA TYR A 31 27.94 -19.41 -35.50
C TYR A 31 27.91 -20.93 -35.19
N PRO A 32 29.00 -21.67 -35.48
CA PRO A 32 28.96 -23.12 -35.65
C PRO A 32 29.14 -23.91 -34.34
N HIS A 33 28.39 -25.02 -34.21
CA HIS A 33 28.66 -26.10 -33.26
C HIS A 33 29.72 -27.07 -33.83
N PRO A 34 30.65 -27.59 -33.01
CA PRO A 34 31.51 -28.69 -33.43
C PRO A 34 30.85 -30.05 -33.17
N HIS A 35 30.93 -30.91 -34.19
CA HIS A 35 30.66 -32.34 -34.16
C HIS A 35 31.62 -33.08 -33.23
N TYR A 36 31.12 -34.05 -32.45
CA TYR A 36 31.90 -35.21 -32.04
C TYR A 36 31.06 -36.49 -32.10
N ASP A 37 31.75 -37.54 -32.50
CA ASP A 37 31.30 -38.78 -33.10
C ASP A 37 30.90 -39.84 -32.06
N HIS A 38 30.05 -40.78 -32.47
CA HIS A 38 29.68 -41.97 -31.70
C HIS A 38 30.81 -43.02 -31.72
N ARG A 39 31.09 -43.67 -30.57
CA ARG A 39 31.03 -45.14 -30.41
C ARG A 39 31.61 -45.69 -29.08
N GLN A 40 31.00 -46.81 -28.69
CA GLN A 40 31.43 -47.93 -27.83
C GLN A 40 30.97 -47.95 -26.36
N GLY A 41 30.32 -49.06 -26.02
CA GLY A 41 29.76 -49.39 -24.71
C GLY A 41 30.58 -50.41 -23.92
N GLY A 42 30.18 -50.58 -22.67
CA GLY A 42 30.66 -51.56 -21.69
C GLY A 42 29.80 -51.48 -20.41
N PRO A 43 29.78 -52.52 -19.54
CA PRO A 43 28.52 -53.13 -19.06
C PRO A 43 27.90 -52.51 -17.80
N ARG A 44 26.58 -52.73 -17.67
CA ARG A 44 25.70 -52.30 -16.58
C ARG A 44 25.84 -53.20 -15.34
N SER A 45 26.00 -52.57 -14.17
CA SER A 45 25.73 -53.14 -12.84
C SER A 45 24.49 -52.47 -12.24
N PRO A 46 23.67 -53.18 -11.45
CA PRO A 46 22.34 -52.72 -11.05
C PRO A 46 22.43 -51.69 -9.92
N VAL A 47 21.92 -50.48 -10.17
CA VAL A 47 21.75 -49.43 -9.15
C VAL A 47 20.32 -49.51 -8.62
N SER A 48 20.21 -49.77 -7.33
CA SER A 48 18.97 -49.76 -6.54
C SER A 48 18.22 -48.42 -6.70
N PRO A 49 16.87 -48.42 -6.62
CA PRO A 49 16.09 -47.21 -6.80
C PRO A 49 16.37 -46.23 -5.66
N VAL A 50 16.99 -45.10 -6.00
CA VAL A 50 17.05 -43.91 -5.15
C VAL A 50 15.59 -43.44 -4.96
N PRO A 51 15.10 -43.28 -3.72
CA PRO A 51 13.76 -42.80 -3.49
C PRO A 51 13.64 -41.39 -4.05
N GLN A 52 12.65 -41.17 -4.92
CA GLN A 52 12.24 -39.85 -5.38
C GLN A 52 12.00 -38.99 -4.14
N SER A 53 12.89 -38.04 -3.89
CA SER A 53 12.71 -36.99 -2.90
C SER A 53 11.51 -36.16 -3.35
N ARG A 54 10.35 -36.57 -2.87
CA ARG A 54 9.08 -35.84 -2.91
C ARG A 54 9.40 -34.40 -2.57
N THR A 55 9.34 -33.52 -3.57
CA THR A 55 9.47 -32.09 -3.38
C THR A 55 8.37 -31.70 -2.41
N MET A 56 8.74 -31.47 -1.15
CA MET A 56 7.89 -30.86 -0.16
C MET A 56 7.65 -29.43 -0.65
N ILE A 57 6.57 -29.25 -1.42
CA ILE A 57 5.84 -27.99 -1.49
C ILE A 57 5.24 -27.82 -0.10
N GLY A 58 6.07 -27.38 0.84
CA GLY A 58 5.69 -27.10 2.21
C GLY A 58 5.13 -25.69 2.30
N GLY A 59 3.87 -25.58 2.72
CA GLY A 59 3.32 -24.32 3.20
C GLY A 59 2.48 -23.53 2.21
N GLY A 60 1.53 -24.19 1.54
CA GLY A 60 0.30 -23.53 1.08
C GLY A 60 -0.53 -23.06 2.28
N GLY A 61 -0.04 -22.07 3.01
CA GLY A 61 -0.89 -21.26 3.87
C GLY A 61 -1.77 -20.44 2.94
N SER A 62 -3.01 -20.90 2.73
CA SER A 62 -3.97 -20.21 1.87
C SER A 62 -4.03 -18.74 2.25
N PHE A 63 -3.70 -17.85 1.30
CA PHE A 63 -3.92 -16.41 1.42
C PHE A 63 -5.39 -16.10 1.85
N ALA A 64 -6.31 -17.05 1.62
CA ALA A 64 -7.71 -17.00 2.02
C ALA A 64 -7.94 -16.98 3.54
N ASN A 65 -7.10 -17.66 4.33
CA ASN A 65 -7.39 -17.88 5.75
C ASN A 65 -6.96 -16.71 6.65
N LEU A 66 -6.40 -15.64 6.09
CA LEU A 66 -5.78 -14.54 6.84
C LEU A 66 -6.41 -13.16 6.56
N ILE A 67 -7.50 -13.08 5.80
CA ILE A 67 -8.22 -11.82 5.49
C ILE A 67 -9.70 -11.96 5.88
N HIS A 68 -9.95 -12.37 7.12
CA HIS A 68 -11.30 -12.48 7.66
C HIS A 68 -11.49 -11.61 8.91
N ASP A 69 -11.09 -10.33 8.79
CA ASP A 69 -11.72 -9.28 9.58
C ASP A 69 -12.90 -8.77 8.76
N ASP A 70 -14.10 -9.21 9.11
CA ASP A 70 -15.32 -8.86 8.38
C ASP A 70 -15.62 -7.36 8.58
N TYR A 71 -15.16 -6.52 7.64
CA TYR A 71 -15.43 -5.07 7.63
C TYR A 71 -16.86 -4.76 7.16
N ARG A 72 -17.64 -5.76 6.73
CA ARG A 72 -19.03 -5.58 6.27
C ARG A 72 -19.92 -4.88 7.30
N PRO A 73 -19.89 -5.22 8.61
CA PRO A 73 -20.70 -4.52 9.62
C PRO A 73 -20.31 -3.04 9.77
N VAL A 74 -19.05 -2.69 9.49
CA VAL A 74 -18.60 -1.29 9.50
C VAL A 74 -19.16 -0.55 8.29
N MET A 75 -19.09 -1.16 7.10
CA MET A 75 -19.69 -0.59 5.88
C MET A 75 -21.21 -0.48 5.96
N ASP A 76 -21.89 -1.46 6.55
CA ASP A 76 -23.33 -1.41 6.80
C ASP A 76 -23.71 -0.23 7.72
N SER A 77 -22.95 -0.04 8.81
CA SER A 77 -23.14 1.10 9.71
C SER A 77 -22.92 2.42 8.99
N LEU A 78 -21.90 2.50 8.13
CA LEU A 78 -21.56 3.70 7.36
C LEU A 78 -22.63 4.05 6.32
N LYS A 79 -23.16 3.05 5.59
CA LYS A 79 -24.31 3.21 4.69
C LYS A 79 -25.53 3.74 5.43
N ASP A 80 -25.84 3.16 6.60
CA ASP A 80 -27.00 3.56 7.41
C ASP A 80 -26.89 5.02 7.88
N ILE A 81 -25.72 5.44 8.37
CA ILE A 81 -25.46 6.84 8.75
C ILE A 81 -25.63 7.76 7.54
N TYR A 82 -25.02 7.43 6.41
CA TYR A 82 -25.12 8.24 5.21
C TYR A 82 -26.57 8.40 4.75
N ARG A 83 -27.31 7.28 4.63
CA ARG A 83 -28.71 7.28 4.19
C ARG A 83 -29.64 8.04 5.10
N ARG A 84 -29.50 7.88 6.43
CA ARG A 84 -30.43 8.46 7.40
C ARG A 84 -30.10 9.89 7.80
N LYS A 85 -28.81 10.24 7.87
CA LYS A 85 -28.37 11.52 8.45
C LYS A 85 -27.80 12.49 7.42
N ILE A 86 -27.02 12.02 6.44
CA ILE A 86 -26.31 12.89 5.48
C ILE A 86 -27.12 13.13 4.20
N ARG A 87 -27.61 12.07 3.56
CA ARG A 87 -28.36 12.12 2.29
C ARG A 87 -29.58 13.07 2.33
N PRO A 88 -30.40 13.12 3.41
CA PRO A 88 -31.51 14.05 3.47
C PRO A 88 -31.09 15.53 3.39
N LEU A 89 -29.91 15.87 3.92
CA LEU A 89 -29.33 17.20 3.80
C LEU A 89 -28.95 17.48 2.34
N GLU A 90 -28.24 16.55 1.70
CA GLU A 90 -27.82 16.68 0.30
C GLU A 90 -29.02 16.89 -0.63
N THR A 91 -30.09 16.12 -0.47
CA THR A 91 -31.30 16.23 -1.29
C THR A 91 -32.08 17.51 -1.00
N THR A 92 -32.18 17.94 0.27
CA THR A 92 -32.97 19.12 0.66
C THR A 92 -32.38 20.42 0.12
N TYR A 93 -31.05 20.50 0.05
CA TYR A 93 -30.31 21.69 -0.39
C TYR A 93 -29.70 21.55 -1.78
N ASN A 94 -30.14 20.55 -2.56
CA ASN A 94 -29.73 20.35 -3.95
C ASN A 94 -28.20 20.26 -4.13
N PHE A 95 -27.54 19.47 -3.29
CA PHE A 95 -26.07 19.38 -3.25
C PHE A 95 -25.47 18.86 -4.57
N GLU A 96 -26.17 17.97 -5.26
CA GLU A 96 -25.73 17.34 -6.53
C GLU A 96 -25.36 18.34 -7.61
N GLU A 97 -26.22 19.34 -7.82
CA GLU A 97 -26.06 20.32 -8.89
C GLU A 97 -24.89 21.30 -8.67
N PHE A 98 -24.40 21.40 -7.43
CA PHE A 98 -23.28 22.28 -7.08
C PHE A 98 -21.98 21.52 -6.87
N HIS A 99 -22.06 20.26 -6.44
CA HIS A 99 -20.90 19.47 -6.04
C HIS A 99 -20.90 18.12 -6.73
N SER A 100 -21.62 17.13 -6.19
CA SER A 100 -21.61 15.75 -6.73
C SER A 100 -22.86 14.98 -6.33
N ALA A 101 -23.25 14.03 -7.18
CA ALA A 101 -24.42 13.17 -6.98
C ALA A 101 -24.39 12.43 -5.63
N PRO A 102 -25.56 12.09 -5.05
CA PRO A 102 -25.64 11.27 -3.85
C PRO A 102 -24.95 9.92 -4.03
N LEU A 103 -24.24 9.47 -2.99
CA LEU A 103 -23.58 8.17 -3.01
C LEU A 103 -24.63 7.05 -3.00
N THR A 104 -24.37 6.03 -3.81
CA THR A 104 -25.10 4.76 -3.78
C THR A 104 -24.47 3.80 -2.78
N ASP A 105 -25.18 2.74 -2.40
CA ASP A 105 -24.61 1.67 -1.56
C ASP A 105 -23.38 1.06 -2.20
N SER A 106 -23.42 0.85 -3.52
CA SER A 106 -22.31 0.30 -4.28
C SER A 106 -21.08 1.22 -4.25
N ASP A 107 -21.25 2.54 -4.14
CA ASP A 107 -20.14 3.48 -3.98
C ASP A 107 -19.48 3.38 -2.60
N ILE A 108 -20.26 3.03 -1.57
CA ILE A 108 -19.78 2.88 -0.18
C ILE A 108 -19.15 1.48 0.02
N GLU A 109 -19.73 0.44 -0.58
CA GLU A 109 -19.25 -0.95 -0.49
C GLU A 109 -18.18 -1.31 -1.53
N ALA A 110 -17.82 -0.37 -2.40
CA ALA A 110 -16.85 -0.60 -3.45
C ALA A 110 -15.55 -1.19 -2.85
N LYS A 111 -15.19 -2.38 -3.33
CA LYS A 111 -13.92 -3.03 -2.96
C LYS A 111 -12.76 -2.15 -3.41
N PRO A 112 -11.65 -2.12 -2.65
CA PRO A 112 -10.49 -1.35 -3.04
C PRO A 112 -9.97 -1.75 -4.42
N ILE A 113 -9.57 -0.76 -5.21
CA ILE A 113 -9.05 -0.92 -6.56
C ILE A 113 -7.53 -0.79 -6.55
N VAL A 114 -6.83 -1.82 -7.03
CA VAL A 114 -5.39 -1.77 -7.31
C VAL A 114 -5.18 -1.57 -8.82
N LEU A 115 -4.62 -0.43 -9.21
CA LEU A 115 -4.32 -0.11 -10.61
C LEU A 115 -2.88 -0.50 -10.94
N LEU A 116 -2.67 -1.32 -11.98
CA LEU A 116 -1.36 -1.78 -12.43
C LEU A 116 -0.98 -1.04 -13.72
N ILE A 117 0.12 -0.28 -13.71
CA ILE A 117 0.59 0.48 -14.87
C ILE A 117 2.03 0.09 -15.20
N GLY A 118 2.32 -0.26 -16.46
CA GLY A 118 3.68 -0.60 -16.89
C GLY A 118 3.87 -0.62 -18.41
N GLN A 119 5.11 -0.45 -18.84
CA GLN A 119 5.45 -0.40 -20.28
C GLN A 119 5.31 -1.74 -21.00
N TYR A 120 5.66 -2.84 -20.34
CA TYR A 120 5.77 -4.15 -21.00
C TYR A 120 4.74 -5.16 -20.49
N SER A 121 3.52 -4.70 -20.21
CA SER A 121 2.38 -5.59 -19.98
C SER A 121 2.12 -6.44 -21.24
N THR A 122 1.67 -7.69 -21.06
CA THR A 122 1.31 -8.58 -22.18
C THR A 122 -0.10 -8.34 -22.69
N THR A 123 -0.83 -7.40 -22.10
CA THR A 123 -2.21 -7.10 -22.48
C THR A 123 -2.27 -5.85 -23.38
N ASP A 124 -3.16 -5.88 -24.35
CA ASP A 124 -3.50 -4.77 -25.25
C ASP A 124 -4.82 -4.08 -24.84
N ARG A 125 -5.39 -4.49 -23.70
CA ARG A 125 -6.72 -4.10 -23.19
C ARG A 125 -6.65 -3.82 -21.71
N PHE A 126 -7.55 -2.95 -21.24
CA PHE A 126 -7.81 -2.79 -19.82
C PHE A 126 -8.60 -4.00 -19.31
N VAL A 127 -8.13 -4.63 -18.25
CA VAL A 127 -8.76 -5.81 -17.66
C VAL A 127 -9.06 -5.55 -16.20
N ALA A 128 -10.35 -5.50 -15.86
CA ALA A 128 -10.78 -5.52 -14.46
C ALA A 128 -10.90 -6.96 -13.98
N VAL A 129 -10.00 -7.39 -13.10
CA VAL A 129 -10.02 -8.72 -12.50
C VAL A 129 -10.76 -8.65 -11.17
N MET A 130 -11.89 -9.34 -11.09
CA MET A 130 -12.84 -9.25 -9.98
C MET A 130 -13.21 -10.65 -9.47
N SER A 131 -13.69 -10.74 -8.22
CA SER A 131 -14.23 -11.99 -7.70
C SER A 131 -15.53 -12.34 -8.42
N GLY A 132 -15.70 -13.63 -8.71
CA GLY A 132 -16.94 -14.21 -9.20
C GLY A 132 -17.06 -15.67 -8.78
N ILE A 133 -18.29 -16.18 -8.79
CA ILE A 133 -18.59 -17.58 -8.43
C ILE A 133 -17.99 -18.54 -9.47
N GLU A 134 -17.91 -18.09 -10.72
CA GLU A 134 -17.35 -18.84 -11.83
C GLU A 134 -16.40 -17.96 -12.64
N SER A 135 -15.49 -18.61 -13.36
CA SER A 135 -14.58 -17.91 -14.26
C SER A 135 -15.34 -17.46 -15.51
N ARG A 136 -15.49 -16.15 -15.71
CA ARG A 136 -16.16 -15.59 -16.89
C ARG A 136 -15.54 -14.27 -17.34
N VAL A 137 -15.65 -13.97 -18.63
CA VAL A 137 -15.23 -12.68 -19.20
C VAL A 137 -16.45 -11.91 -19.69
N ILE A 138 -16.58 -10.67 -19.23
CA ILE A 138 -17.65 -9.74 -19.60
C ILE A 138 -17.04 -8.64 -20.49
N PRO A 139 -17.51 -8.47 -21.73
CA PRO A 139 -17.05 -7.40 -22.61
C PRO A 139 -17.33 -6.01 -22.04
N GLY A 140 -16.48 -5.03 -22.32
CA GLY A 140 -16.59 -3.67 -21.76
C GLY A 140 -17.93 -2.99 -22.05
N ASN A 141 -18.50 -3.18 -23.25
CA ASN A 141 -19.83 -2.66 -23.59
C ASN A 141 -20.92 -3.17 -22.63
N ALA A 142 -20.90 -4.45 -22.30
CA ALA A 142 -21.84 -5.03 -21.35
C ALA A 142 -21.54 -4.57 -19.92
N ALA A 143 -20.26 -4.55 -19.54
CA ALA A 143 -19.81 -4.11 -18.22
C ALA A 143 -20.21 -2.65 -17.89
N ALA A 144 -20.23 -1.77 -18.90
CA ALA A 144 -20.63 -0.37 -18.74
C ALA A 144 -22.16 -0.17 -18.66
N MET A 145 -22.97 -1.22 -18.88
CA MET A 145 -24.44 -1.17 -18.73
C MET A 145 -24.91 -1.88 -17.45
N THR A 146 -24.22 -2.92 -17.02
CA THR A 146 -24.55 -3.69 -15.81
C THR A 146 -24.60 -2.80 -14.58
N ALA A 147 -25.70 -2.88 -13.81
CA ALA A 147 -25.89 -2.07 -12.60
C ALA A 147 -24.92 -2.43 -11.48
N ASP A 148 -24.62 -3.71 -11.36
CA ASP A 148 -23.83 -4.26 -10.25
C ASP A 148 -22.32 -4.10 -10.45
N LEU A 149 -21.89 -3.47 -11.56
CA LEU A 149 -20.48 -3.22 -11.86
C LEU A 149 -20.14 -1.72 -11.79
N PRO A 150 -19.00 -1.34 -11.19
CA PRO A 150 -18.62 0.06 -10.99
C PRO A 150 -18.06 0.73 -12.26
N PHE A 151 -18.48 0.30 -13.45
CA PHE A 151 -17.87 0.69 -14.74
C PHE A 151 -18.80 1.50 -15.65
N ARG A 152 -20.00 1.88 -15.19
CA ARG A 152 -20.94 2.71 -15.95
C ARG A 152 -20.34 4.05 -16.41
N GLY A 153 -19.47 4.63 -15.58
CA GLY A 153 -18.77 5.88 -15.90
C GLY A 153 -17.85 5.80 -17.12
N LEU A 154 -17.46 4.59 -17.55
CA LEU A 154 -16.60 4.38 -18.71
C LEU A 154 -17.29 4.68 -20.05
N ASN A 155 -18.63 4.79 -20.07
CA ASN A 155 -19.37 5.16 -21.28
C ASN A 155 -18.90 6.50 -21.89
N LYS A 156 -18.37 7.41 -21.07
CA LYS A 156 -17.84 8.71 -21.52
C LYS A 156 -16.65 8.61 -22.48
N PHE A 157 -15.93 7.48 -22.48
CA PHE A 157 -14.78 7.24 -23.36
C PHE A 157 -15.19 6.64 -24.71
N GLY A 158 -16.47 6.31 -24.90
CA GLY A 158 -17.02 5.84 -26.16
C GLY A 158 -16.68 4.40 -26.53
N GLN A 159 -17.20 3.96 -27.68
CA GLN A 159 -17.12 2.56 -28.14
C GLN A 159 -15.69 2.08 -28.40
N ALA A 160 -14.81 2.95 -28.89
CA ALA A 160 -13.42 2.60 -29.16
C ALA A 160 -12.67 2.17 -27.88
N PHE A 161 -12.94 2.81 -26.75
CA PHE A 161 -12.40 2.37 -25.46
C PHE A 161 -13.10 1.11 -24.94
N LEU A 162 -14.44 1.05 -24.98
CA LEU A 162 -15.19 -0.06 -24.39
C LEU A 162 -14.90 -1.41 -25.08
N THR A 163 -14.55 -1.40 -26.37
CA THR A 163 -14.05 -2.58 -27.10
C THR A 163 -12.63 -2.99 -26.68
N ARG A 164 -11.90 -2.13 -25.96
CA ARG A 164 -10.57 -2.37 -25.38
C ARG A 164 -10.61 -2.49 -23.86
N PHE A 165 -11.81 -2.62 -23.27
CA PHE A 165 -12.03 -2.90 -21.86
C PHE A 165 -12.75 -4.25 -21.69
N GLN A 166 -12.42 -4.98 -20.63
CA GLN A 166 -13.15 -6.18 -20.24
C GLN A 166 -13.10 -6.38 -18.73
N VAL A 167 -14.07 -7.12 -18.20
CA VAL A 167 -14.07 -7.60 -16.82
C VAL A 167 -13.84 -9.11 -16.85
N SER A 168 -12.82 -9.58 -16.14
CA SER A 168 -12.53 -10.99 -15.93
C SER A 168 -12.91 -11.34 -14.50
N GLN A 169 -13.93 -12.16 -14.32
CA GLN A 169 -14.31 -12.68 -13.02
C GLN A 169 -13.72 -14.06 -12.82
N CYS A 170 -13.21 -14.34 -11.63
CA CYS A 170 -12.83 -15.69 -11.23
C CYS A 170 -12.96 -15.89 -9.70
N PRO A 171 -13.14 -17.13 -9.24
CA PRO A 171 -13.10 -17.45 -7.83
C PRO A 171 -11.68 -17.27 -7.32
N SER A 172 -11.47 -16.30 -6.44
CA SER A 172 -10.19 -16.07 -5.79
C SER A 172 -10.39 -15.36 -4.46
N PRO A 173 -9.83 -15.90 -3.35
CA PRO A 173 -9.91 -15.29 -2.03
C PRO A 173 -9.33 -13.87 -1.95
N ILE A 174 -8.31 -13.57 -2.76
CA ILE A 174 -7.74 -12.21 -2.81
C ILE A 174 -8.75 -11.25 -3.47
N LEU A 175 -9.42 -11.69 -4.54
CA LEU A 175 -10.40 -10.86 -5.24
C LEU A 175 -11.72 -10.68 -4.45
N GLU A 176 -11.94 -11.48 -3.41
CA GLU A 176 -13.05 -11.24 -2.48
C GLU A 176 -12.89 -9.89 -1.77
N ASN A 177 -11.64 -9.44 -1.58
CA ASN A 177 -11.32 -8.25 -0.81
C ASN A 177 -10.78 -7.07 -1.63
N MET A 178 -10.48 -7.26 -2.92
CA MET A 178 -10.03 -6.18 -3.81
C MET A 178 -10.36 -6.44 -5.27
N THR A 179 -10.31 -5.40 -6.10
CA THR A 179 -10.37 -5.47 -7.56
C THR A 179 -9.02 -5.07 -8.14
N LEU A 180 -8.50 -5.84 -9.09
CA LEU A 180 -7.28 -5.47 -9.81
C LEU A 180 -7.65 -4.88 -11.17
N ILE A 181 -7.07 -3.75 -11.53
CA ILE A 181 -7.19 -3.17 -12.87
C ILE A 181 -5.83 -3.29 -13.53
N ASP A 182 -5.73 -4.21 -14.50
CA ASP A 182 -4.56 -4.32 -15.36
C ASP A 182 -4.72 -3.37 -16.55
N THR A 183 -3.67 -2.62 -16.86
CA THR A 183 -3.66 -1.68 -17.98
C THR A 183 -2.86 -2.26 -19.16
N PRO A 184 -3.21 -1.87 -20.40
CA PRO A 184 -2.41 -2.25 -21.56
C PRO A 184 -0.95 -1.79 -21.42
N GLY A 185 -0.03 -2.52 -22.05
CA GLY A 185 1.37 -2.12 -22.12
C GLY A 185 1.53 -0.71 -22.69
N ILE A 186 2.32 0.12 -22.02
CA ILE A 186 2.68 1.45 -22.52
C ILE A 186 3.83 1.31 -23.52
N LEU A 187 3.58 1.74 -24.75
CA LEU A 187 4.49 1.46 -25.85
C LEU A 187 5.73 2.36 -25.74
N ALA A 188 6.89 1.81 -26.09
CA ALA A 188 8.15 2.55 -26.13
C ALA A 188 8.38 3.09 -27.56
N GLY A 189 8.37 4.41 -27.72
CA GLY A 189 8.79 5.10 -28.94
C GLY A 189 7.69 5.72 -29.82
N ASN A 190 8.07 6.74 -30.60
CA ASN A 190 7.15 7.57 -31.39
C ASN A 190 6.45 6.86 -32.55
N LYS A 191 6.96 5.72 -33.02
CA LYS A 191 6.40 4.97 -34.17
C LYS A 191 5.23 4.05 -33.81
N GLN A 192 4.97 3.85 -32.52
CA GLN A 192 3.91 3.00 -31.99
C GLN A 192 2.77 3.80 -31.34
N ARG A 193 2.69 5.12 -31.54
CA ARG A 193 1.47 5.93 -31.31
C ARG A 193 0.36 5.58 -32.31
N ILE A 194 0.20 4.31 -32.66
CA ILE A 194 -0.94 3.83 -33.44
C ILE A 194 -2.15 4.19 -32.60
N GLU A 195 -3.05 4.99 -33.17
CA GLU A 195 -4.24 5.52 -32.50
C GLU A 195 -4.98 4.37 -31.81
N ARG A 196 -4.89 4.31 -30.48
CA ARG A 196 -5.67 3.37 -29.65
C ARG A 196 -7.18 3.55 -29.87
N GLY A 197 -7.59 4.63 -30.54
CA GLY A 197 -8.97 5.04 -30.78
C GLY A 197 -9.61 5.72 -29.57
N TYR A 198 -8.85 5.85 -28.47
CA TYR A 198 -9.28 6.50 -27.23
C TYR A 198 -8.11 7.20 -26.55
N ASP A 199 -8.45 8.16 -25.68
CA ASP A 199 -7.47 8.90 -24.88
C ASP A 199 -6.97 8.03 -23.71
N PHE A 200 -5.80 7.42 -23.89
CA PHE A 200 -5.19 6.54 -22.89
C PHE A 200 -4.91 7.27 -21.58
N THR A 201 -4.38 8.49 -21.65
CA THR A 201 -3.99 9.29 -20.48
C THR A 201 -5.21 9.66 -19.64
N LYS A 202 -6.31 10.12 -20.26
CA LYS A 202 -7.56 10.41 -19.52
C LYS A 202 -8.22 9.16 -18.94
N THR A 203 -8.02 8.01 -19.59
CA THR A 203 -8.51 6.73 -19.07
C THR A 203 -7.74 6.33 -17.81
N ILE A 204 -6.40 6.46 -17.83
CA ILE A 204 -5.55 6.24 -16.66
C ILE A 204 -5.93 7.18 -15.53
N GLU A 205 -6.10 8.48 -15.80
CA GLU A 205 -6.56 9.47 -14.83
C GLU A 205 -7.86 9.02 -14.14
N TRP A 206 -8.86 8.58 -14.92
CA TRP A 206 -10.14 8.15 -14.38
C TRP A 206 -10.05 6.93 -13.46
N PHE A 207 -9.20 5.96 -13.80
CA PHE A 207 -8.94 4.81 -12.92
C PHE A 207 -8.11 5.22 -11.70
N ALA A 208 -7.12 6.11 -11.85
CA ALA A 208 -6.27 6.59 -10.77
C ALA A 208 -7.07 7.34 -9.69
N GLU A 209 -8.04 8.18 -10.09
CA GLU A 209 -8.98 8.85 -9.17
C GLU A 209 -9.76 7.86 -8.28
N ARG A 210 -10.04 6.66 -8.83
CA ARG A 210 -10.85 5.61 -8.17
C ARG A 210 -9.99 4.52 -7.53
N ALA A 211 -8.69 4.52 -7.81
CA ALA A 211 -7.76 3.55 -7.25
C ALA A 211 -7.48 3.88 -5.78
N ASP A 212 -7.25 2.80 -5.04
CA ASP A 212 -6.82 2.78 -3.65
C ASP A 212 -5.31 2.59 -3.54
N LEU A 213 -4.73 1.94 -4.55
CA LEU A 213 -3.30 1.70 -4.71
C LEU A 213 -2.95 1.70 -6.20
N ILE A 214 -1.85 2.34 -6.57
CA ILE A 214 -1.37 2.39 -7.95
C ILE A 214 0.04 1.81 -8.00
N LEU A 215 0.22 0.69 -8.68
CA LEU A 215 1.50 0.02 -8.84
C LEU A 215 2.12 0.38 -10.20
N LEU A 216 3.24 1.11 -10.17
CA LEU A 216 4.04 1.45 -11.35
C LEU A 216 5.14 0.42 -11.57
N PHE A 217 5.10 -0.32 -12.67
CA PHE A 217 6.05 -1.37 -13.00
C PHE A 217 7.21 -0.87 -13.86
N PHE A 218 8.41 -1.15 -13.39
CA PHE A 218 9.67 -0.99 -14.11
C PHE A 218 10.40 -2.32 -14.23
N ASP A 219 11.14 -2.49 -15.31
CA ASP A 219 12.00 -3.65 -15.55
C ASP A 219 13.44 -3.27 -15.22
N SER A 220 14.08 -4.00 -14.31
CA SER A 220 15.47 -3.75 -13.90
C SER A 220 16.48 -3.86 -15.05
N TYR A 221 16.15 -4.64 -16.08
CA TYR A 221 17.02 -4.89 -17.22
C TYR A 221 16.83 -3.85 -18.33
N LYS A 222 15.63 -3.26 -18.44
CA LYS A 222 15.27 -2.25 -19.45
C LYS A 222 14.55 -1.08 -18.82
N LEU A 223 15.33 -0.25 -18.11
CA LEU A 223 14.83 0.98 -17.54
C LEU A 223 14.72 2.06 -18.63
N ASP A 224 13.50 2.26 -19.14
CA ASP A 224 13.16 3.36 -20.03
C ASP A 224 11.90 4.06 -19.51
N ILE A 225 11.79 5.37 -19.69
CA ILE A 225 10.57 6.13 -19.39
C ILE A 225 10.17 6.83 -20.68
N SER A 226 9.41 6.12 -21.51
CA SER A 226 8.87 6.65 -22.75
C SER A 226 7.97 7.87 -22.49
N ASP A 227 7.80 8.74 -23.50
CA ASP A 227 6.94 9.91 -23.41
C ASP A 227 5.49 9.54 -23.01
N GLU A 228 4.94 8.44 -23.56
CA GLU A 228 3.60 7.96 -23.19
C GLU A 228 3.54 7.51 -21.73
N PHE A 229 4.61 6.89 -21.21
CA PHE A 229 4.66 6.52 -19.78
C PHE A 229 4.76 7.75 -18.90
N LYS A 230 5.58 8.73 -19.31
CA LYS A 230 5.69 10.01 -18.63
C LYS A 230 4.35 10.74 -18.57
N SER A 231 3.60 10.80 -19.67
CA SER A 231 2.23 11.35 -19.71
C SER A 231 1.27 10.58 -18.79
N SER A 232 1.42 9.26 -18.70
CA SER A 232 0.59 8.42 -17.82
C SER A 232 0.91 8.66 -16.35
N ILE A 233 2.19 8.87 -16.00
CA ILE A 233 2.62 9.26 -14.64
C ILE A 233 2.12 10.68 -14.31
N TYR A 234 2.15 11.61 -15.26
CA TYR A 234 1.60 12.96 -15.06
C TYR A 234 0.09 12.94 -14.80
N ALA A 235 -0.65 11.99 -15.37
CA ALA A 235 -2.07 11.79 -15.09
C ALA A 235 -2.36 11.32 -13.66
N LEU A 236 -1.34 10.92 -12.89
CA LEU A 236 -1.47 10.53 -11.49
C LEU A 236 -1.32 11.73 -10.53
N LYS A 237 -1.21 12.95 -11.05
CA LYS A 237 -1.07 14.16 -10.25
C LYS A 237 -2.23 14.32 -9.28
N GLY A 238 -1.92 14.58 -8.01
CA GLY A 238 -2.89 14.62 -6.91
C GLY A 238 -3.27 13.26 -6.35
N GLN A 239 -2.69 12.16 -6.85
CA GLN A 239 -2.86 10.79 -6.34
C GLN A 239 -1.51 10.17 -5.91
N GLU A 240 -0.48 10.98 -5.71
CA GLU A 240 0.91 10.54 -5.47
C GLU A 240 1.02 9.65 -4.22
N GLU A 241 0.25 9.95 -3.17
CA GLU A 241 0.23 9.18 -1.91
C GLU A 241 -0.15 7.70 -2.10
N LYS A 242 -0.91 7.39 -3.16
CA LYS A 242 -1.40 6.06 -3.50
C LYS A 242 -0.44 5.28 -4.39
N VAL A 243 0.60 5.93 -4.92
CA VAL A 243 1.50 5.32 -5.88
C VAL A 243 2.58 4.52 -5.13
N ARG A 244 2.87 3.32 -5.63
CA ARG A 244 4.02 2.50 -5.23
C ARG A 244 4.72 2.03 -6.49
N VAL A 245 6.03 1.99 -6.46
CA VAL A 245 6.84 1.61 -7.61
C VAL A 245 7.30 0.17 -7.42
N ILE A 246 7.24 -0.65 -8.46
CA ILE A 246 7.75 -2.00 -8.46
C ILE A 246 8.89 -2.08 -9.47
N LEU A 247 10.12 -2.28 -8.97
CA LEU A 247 11.27 -2.61 -9.80
C LEU A 247 11.37 -4.14 -9.91
N ASN A 248 10.79 -4.67 -10.98
CA ASN A 248 10.67 -6.10 -11.21
C ASN A 248 11.88 -6.66 -11.95
N LYS A 249 12.05 -7.99 -11.87
CA LYS A 249 13.16 -8.76 -12.42
C LYS A 249 14.52 -8.35 -11.84
N SER A 250 14.52 -7.86 -10.62
CA SER A 250 15.74 -7.38 -9.94
C SER A 250 16.80 -8.48 -9.77
N ASP A 251 16.43 -9.75 -9.94
CA ASP A 251 17.32 -10.91 -10.02
C ASP A 251 17.97 -11.12 -11.40
N MET A 252 17.69 -10.30 -12.41
CA MET A 252 18.34 -10.37 -13.74
C MET A 252 19.61 -9.52 -13.82
N VAL A 253 19.94 -8.81 -12.75
CA VAL A 253 21.11 -7.93 -12.64
C VAL A 253 21.83 -8.26 -11.33
N SER A 254 23.15 -8.07 -11.30
CA SER A 254 23.91 -8.23 -10.05
C SER A 254 23.57 -7.12 -9.05
N GLN A 255 23.89 -7.32 -7.77
CA GLN A 255 23.64 -6.35 -6.70
C GLN A 255 24.20 -4.95 -7.01
N GLN A 256 25.42 -4.86 -7.54
CA GLN A 256 26.03 -3.57 -7.90
C GLN A 256 25.28 -2.88 -9.05
N GLN A 257 24.86 -3.66 -10.04
CA GLN A 257 24.10 -3.13 -11.18
C GLN A 257 22.68 -2.72 -10.73
N LEU A 258 22.06 -3.49 -9.82
CA LEU A 258 20.77 -3.17 -9.24
C LEU A 258 20.78 -1.81 -8.54
N MET A 259 21.82 -1.49 -7.78
CA MET A 259 21.95 -0.18 -7.13
C MET A 259 22.07 0.97 -8.14
N ARG A 260 22.75 0.75 -9.27
CA ARG A 260 22.83 1.76 -10.36
C ARG A 260 21.47 1.95 -11.04
N VAL A 261 20.76 0.86 -11.33
CA VAL A 261 19.42 0.88 -11.92
C VAL A 261 18.43 1.56 -10.99
N TYR A 262 18.47 1.25 -9.70
CA TYR A 262 17.64 1.89 -8.67
C TYR A 262 17.91 3.40 -8.59
N GLY A 263 19.17 3.83 -8.55
CA GLY A 263 19.53 5.24 -8.58
C GLY A 263 19.04 5.96 -9.84
N ALA A 264 19.20 5.33 -11.01
CA ALA A 264 18.70 5.87 -12.27
C ALA A 264 17.17 5.98 -12.31
N LEU A 265 16.44 5.00 -11.74
CA LEU A 265 14.99 5.03 -11.59
C LEU A 265 14.54 6.23 -10.76
N MET A 266 15.11 6.37 -9.56
CA MET A 266 14.74 7.43 -8.62
C MET A 266 15.04 8.82 -9.19
N TRP A 267 16.20 8.98 -9.83
CA TRP A 267 16.55 10.21 -10.55
C TRP A 267 15.54 10.56 -11.64
N SER A 268 15.09 9.56 -12.40
CA SER A 268 14.13 9.76 -13.49
C SER A 268 12.73 10.06 -12.94
N LEU A 269 12.28 9.35 -11.92
CA LEU A 269 11.00 9.59 -11.24
C LEU A 269 10.95 10.99 -10.60
N GLY A 270 12.04 11.45 -9.97
CA GLY A 270 12.11 12.79 -9.37
C GLY A 270 11.99 13.94 -10.38
N LYS A 271 12.23 13.68 -11.68
CA LYS A 271 11.98 14.67 -12.75
C LYS A 271 10.55 14.67 -13.25
N VAL A 272 9.81 13.58 -13.04
CA VAL A 272 8.47 13.38 -13.58
C VAL A 272 7.40 13.62 -12.51
N ILE A 273 7.56 13.02 -11.33
CA ILE A 273 6.65 13.18 -10.20
C ILE A 273 7.05 14.43 -9.44
N GLN A 274 6.17 15.42 -9.44
CA GLN A 274 6.38 16.72 -8.78
C GLN A 274 5.87 16.68 -7.34
N THR A 275 6.46 15.81 -6.51
CA THR A 275 6.19 15.75 -5.07
C THR A 275 7.50 15.79 -4.29
N PRO A 276 7.58 16.50 -3.16
CA PRO A 276 8.74 16.44 -2.27
C PRO A 276 8.87 15.08 -1.58
N GLU A 277 7.82 14.25 -1.58
CA GLU A 277 7.81 12.94 -0.94
C GLU A 277 8.51 11.87 -1.78
N VAL A 278 9.30 11.02 -1.13
CA VAL A 278 10.01 9.94 -1.81
C VAL A 278 9.08 8.75 -1.99
N MET A 279 8.92 8.30 -3.24
CA MET A 279 8.10 7.14 -3.57
C MET A 279 8.73 5.84 -3.03
N ARG A 280 7.92 5.00 -2.37
CA ARG A 280 8.35 3.64 -1.98
C ARG A 280 8.50 2.76 -3.23
N VAL A 281 9.70 2.21 -3.43
CA VAL A 281 10.03 1.29 -4.53
C VAL A 281 10.24 -0.12 -3.98
N TYR A 282 9.45 -1.09 -4.38
CA TYR A 282 9.63 -2.50 -4.04
C TYR A 282 10.52 -3.20 -5.06
N LEU A 283 11.61 -3.81 -4.60
CA LEU A 283 12.43 -4.69 -5.44
C LEU A 283 11.78 -6.05 -5.53
N SER A 284 11.61 -6.58 -6.74
CA SER A 284 10.91 -7.86 -6.93
C SER A 284 11.50 -8.73 -8.03
N SER A 285 11.19 -10.02 -7.95
CA SER A 285 11.50 -11.07 -8.92
C SER A 285 10.22 -11.87 -9.18
N PHE A 286 9.26 -11.24 -9.86
CA PHE A 286 7.99 -11.88 -10.19
C PHE A 286 8.07 -12.63 -11.52
N TRP A 287 8.18 -13.95 -11.41
CA TRP A 287 8.25 -14.88 -12.53
C TRP A 287 7.18 -15.95 -12.43
N ILE A 288 6.67 -16.40 -13.57
CA ILE A 288 5.89 -17.64 -13.65
C ILE A 288 6.83 -18.85 -13.53
N LYS A 289 7.98 -18.76 -14.20
CA LYS A 289 9.07 -19.73 -14.14
C LYS A 289 10.36 -18.94 -14.01
N LYS A 290 11.08 -19.13 -12.90
CA LYS A 290 12.35 -18.44 -12.62
C LYS A 290 13.35 -18.75 -13.75
N PRO A 291 13.97 -17.73 -14.37
CA PRO A 291 14.96 -17.95 -15.40
C PRO A 291 16.22 -18.57 -14.80
N VAL A 292 16.90 -19.42 -15.59
CA VAL A 292 18.07 -20.18 -15.12
C VAL A 292 19.27 -19.27 -14.81
N ASN A 293 19.34 -18.12 -15.47
CA ASN A 293 20.40 -17.12 -15.34
C ASN A 293 20.08 -16.01 -14.31
N ALA A 294 19.12 -16.23 -13.42
CA ALA A 294 18.83 -15.29 -12.33
C ALA A 294 19.98 -15.29 -11.31
N PHE A 295 20.39 -14.10 -10.91
CA PHE A 295 21.31 -13.87 -9.79
C PHE A 295 20.60 -14.16 -8.45
N GLU A 296 21.34 -14.71 -7.50
CA GLU A 296 20.84 -15.03 -6.15
C GLU A 296 21.44 -14.15 -5.05
N ASP A 297 22.39 -13.28 -5.42
CA ASP A 297 23.11 -12.37 -4.52
C ASP A 297 22.20 -11.42 -3.73
N CYS A 298 21.04 -11.05 -4.28
CA CYS A 298 20.07 -10.17 -3.65
C CYS A 298 18.86 -10.91 -3.04
N ARG A 299 18.87 -12.25 -2.93
CA ARG A 299 17.63 -13.01 -2.65
C ARG A 299 16.93 -12.59 -1.36
N THR A 300 17.69 -12.47 -0.27
CA THR A 300 17.16 -12.05 1.05
C THR A 300 16.48 -10.69 0.99
N LEU A 301 17.05 -9.74 0.24
CA LEU A 301 16.48 -8.42 0.03
C LEU A 301 15.18 -8.51 -0.77
N LEU A 302 15.17 -9.27 -1.87
CA LEU A 302 13.96 -9.45 -2.70
C LEU A 302 12.83 -10.14 -1.93
N ASP A 303 13.15 -11.09 -1.06
CA ASP A 303 12.18 -11.77 -0.20
C ASP A 303 11.57 -10.82 0.84
N ALA A 304 12.41 -9.98 1.48
CA ALA A 304 11.95 -8.96 2.41
C ALA A 304 11.04 -7.93 1.73
N GLU A 305 11.45 -7.42 0.56
CA GLU A 305 10.69 -6.45 -0.23
C GLU A 305 9.35 -7.03 -0.74
N GLN A 306 9.34 -8.31 -1.14
CA GLN A 306 8.11 -9.01 -1.49
C GLN A 306 7.19 -9.18 -0.27
N ALA A 307 7.72 -9.50 0.90
CA ALA A 307 6.94 -9.61 2.13
C ALA A 307 6.30 -8.26 2.52
N ASP A 308 7.03 -7.15 2.35
CA ASP A 308 6.50 -5.81 2.59
C ASP A 308 5.39 -5.44 1.61
N LEU A 309 5.55 -5.73 0.31
CA LEU A 309 4.48 -5.51 -0.68
C LEU A 309 3.22 -6.33 -0.35
N VAL A 310 3.41 -7.59 0.04
CA VAL A 310 2.30 -8.46 0.46
C VAL A 310 1.59 -7.90 1.69
N ARG A 311 2.33 -7.32 2.65
CA ARG A 311 1.74 -6.67 3.82
C ARG A 311 0.91 -5.45 3.41
N ASP A 312 1.43 -4.59 2.55
CA ASP A 312 0.72 -3.39 2.05
C ASP A 312 -0.59 -3.78 1.34
N LEU A 313 -0.54 -4.82 0.49
CA LEU A 313 -1.73 -5.37 -0.18
C LEU A 313 -2.75 -5.98 0.80
N LYS A 314 -2.30 -6.61 1.88
CA LYS A 314 -3.17 -7.19 2.91
C LYS A 314 -3.86 -6.12 3.75
N GLU A 315 -3.19 -5.01 4.03
CA GLU A 315 -3.74 -3.89 4.78
C GLU A 315 -4.66 -3.00 3.94
N LEU A 316 -4.61 -3.14 2.61
CA LEU A 316 -5.36 -2.30 1.69
C LEU A 316 -6.87 -2.23 1.95
N PRO A 317 -7.62 -3.33 2.19
CA PRO A 317 -9.05 -3.26 2.47
C PRO A 317 -9.37 -2.45 3.73
N ARG A 318 -8.56 -2.60 4.78
CA ARG A 318 -8.67 -1.81 6.02
C ARG A 318 -8.42 -0.33 5.74
N ASN A 319 -7.33 -0.02 5.03
CA ASN A 319 -6.93 1.34 4.72
C ASN A 319 -7.97 2.03 3.81
N ALA A 320 -8.55 1.30 2.86
CA ALA A 320 -9.63 1.76 2.01
C ALA A 320 -10.91 2.04 2.81
N ALA A 321 -11.24 1.18 3.77
CA ALA A 321 -12.37 1.39 4.65
C ALA A 321 -12.23 2.66 5.49
N ILE A 322 -11.06 2.89 6.08
CA ILE A 322 -10.74 4.11 6.83
C ILE A 322 -10.84 5.35 5.92
N ARG A 323 -10.27 5.30 4.72
CA ARG A 323 -10.36 6.38 3.74
C ARG A 323 -11.81 6.67 3.35
N LYS A 324 -12.66 5.64 3.17
CA LYS A 324 -14.09 5.81 2.88
C LYS A 324 -14.82 6.56 3.98
N VAL A 325 -14.54 6.25 5.24
CA VAL A 325 -15.10 6.99 6.38
C VAL A 325 -14.66 8.46 6.34
N ASN A 326 -13.37 8.72 6.11
CA ASN A 326 -12.84 10.08 6.00
C ASN A 326 -13.46 10.87 4.83
N GLU A 327 -13.67 10.23 3.68
CA GLU A 327 -14.37 10.82 2.54
C GLU A 327 -15.81 11.22 2.90
N ILE A 328 -16.53 10.37 3.63
CA ILE A 328 -17.89 10.66 4.08
C ILE A 328 -17.90 11.77 5.13
N VAL A 329 -16.92 11.83 6.03
CA VAL A 329 -16.75 12.96 6.98
C VAL A 329 -16.55 14.27 6.21
N LYS A 330 -15.64 14.29 5.23
CA LYS A 330 -15.39 15.47 4.38
C LYS A 330 -16.65 15.89 3.63
N ARG A 331 -17.35 14.93 3.02
CA ARG A 331 -18.61 15.15 2.29
C ARG A 331 -19.70 15.71 3.20
N ALA A 332 -19.85 15.19 4.41
CA ALA A 332 -20.84 15.67 5.38
C ALA A 332 -20.56 17.12 5.82
N ARG A 333 -19.29 17.48 6.07
CA ARG A 333 -18.90 18.87 6.34
C ARG A 333 -19.23 19.78 5.16
N GLN A 334 -18.84 19.39 3.95
CA GLN A 334 -19.12 20.16 2.74
C GLN A 334 -20.65 20.34 2.51
N ALA A 335 -21.44 19.29 2.75
CA ALA A 335 -22.90 19.36 2.65
C ALA A 335 -23.51 20.29 3.72
N LYS A 336 -22.98 20.28 4.95
CA LYS A 336 -23.36 21.20 6.02
C LYS A 336 -23.07 22.66 5.65
N VAL A 337 -21.88 22.95 5.16
CA VAL A 337 -21.51 24.30 4.69
C VAL A 337 -22.40 24.74 3.53
N HIS A 338 -22.64 23.85 2.56
CA HIS A 338 -23.55 24.11 1.44
C HIS A 338 -24.97 24.46 1.91
N ALA A 339 -25.51 23.71 2.88
CA ALA A 339 -26.82 23.98 3.46
C ALA A 339 -26.89 25.36 4.13
N TYR A 340 -25.84 25.78 4.84
CA TYR A 340 -25.77 27.14 5.39
C TYR A 340 -25.70 28.21 4.31
N ILE A 341 -24.92 28.00 3.25
CA ILE A 341 -24.84 28.94 2.12
C ILE A 341 -26.22 29.11 1.49
N ILE A 342 -26.86 28.01 1.08
CA ILE A 342 -28.19 28.04 0.44
C ILE A 342 -29.23 28.65 1.38
N GLY A 343 -29.21 28.28 2.66
CA GLY A 343 -30.11 28.81 3.67
C GLY A 343 -29.93 30.30 3.95
N HIS A 344 -28.69 30.79 3.95
CA HIS A 344 -28.35 32.21 4.10
C HIS A 344 -28.78 33.02 2.88
N LEU A 345 -28.47 32.54 1.68
CA LEU A 345 -28.92 33.17 0.44
C LEU A 345 -30.46 33.26 0.40
N LYS A 346 -31.17 32.21 0.85
CA LYS A 346 -32.62 32.23 0.98
C LYS A 346 -33.11 33.26 2.00
N LYS A 347 -32.41 33.39 3.14
CA LYS A 347 -32.75 34.33 4.23
C LYS A 347 -32.58 35.79 3.78
N GLU A 348 -31.58 36.08 2.97
CA GLU A 348 -31.26 37.43 2.46
C GLU A 348 -32.16 37.88 1.29
N MET A 349 -33.02 37.01 0.76
CA MET A 349 -33.92 37.36 -0.34
C MET A 349 -35.16 38.14 0.12
N PRO A 350 -35.54 39.23 -0.56
CA PRO A 350 -36.73 40.01 -0.22
C PRO A 350 -38.00 39.22 -0.56
N ALA A 351 -39.05 39.41 0.25
CA ALA A 351 -40.29 38.68 0.11
C ALA A 351 -41.09 39.06 -1.15
N VAL A 352 -41.10 40.35 -1.54
CA VAL A 352 -42.06 40.88 -2.53
C VAL A 352 -41.40 41.52 -3.75
N PHE A 353 -40.54 42.54 -3.57
CA PHE A 353 -39.95 43.30 -4.68
C PHE A 353 -38.41 43.27 -4.66
N GLY A 354 -37.77 43.51 -5.80
CA GLY A 354 -36.31 43.65 -5.90
C GLY A 354 -35.50 42.33 -5.92
N LYS A 355 -36.17 41.17 -6.01
CA LYS A 355 -35.54 39.84 -5.96
C LYS A 355 -34.38 39.65 -6.93
N HIS A 356 -34.55 40.06 -8.19
CA HIS A 356 -33.52 39.91 -9.21
C HIS A 356 -32.26 40.75 -8.90
N SER A 357 -32.45 42.01 -8.51
CA SER A 357 -31.34 42.90 -8.14
C SER A 357 -30.60 42.38 -6.91
N ARG A 358 -31.33 41.93 -5.87
CA ARG A 358 -30.71 41.37 -4.66
C ARG A 358 -29.95 40.08 -4.94
N GLN A 359 -30.49 39.20 -5.78
CA GLN A 359 -29.80 37.98 -6.18
C GLN A 359 -28.48 38.29 -6.90
N GLN A 360 -28.47 39.25 -7.84
CA GLN A 360 -27.24 39.65 -8.54
C GLN A 360 -26.21 40.24 -7.57
N GLU A 361 -26.65 41.02 -6.59
CA GLU A 361 -25.79 41.55 -5.53
C GLU A 361 -25.17 40.44 -4.68
N LEU A 362 -25.98 39.49 -4.20
CA LEU A 362 -25.50 38.34 -3.42
C LEU A 362 -24.53 37.45 -4.18
N ILE A 363 -24.74 37.26 -5.49
CA ILE A 363 -23.82 36.51 -6.37
C ILE A 363 -22.51 37.28 -6.55
N ARG A 364 -22.58 38.61 -6.72
CA ARG A 364 -21.39 39.46 -6.88
C ARG A 364 -20.53 39.44 -5.62
N ASP A 365 -21.15 39.64 -4.47
CA ASP A 365 -20.49 39.76 -3.16
C ASP A 365 -20.39 38.41 -2.40
N LEU A 366 -20.45 37.28 -3.11
CA LEU A 366 -20.51 35.93 -2.52
C LEU A 366 -19.33 35.61 -1.58
N ASP A 367 -18.15 36.11 -1.88
CA ASP A 367 -16.95 36.02 -1.04
C ASP A 367 -17.18 36.65 0.34
N LYS A 368 -17.83 37.81 0.39
CA LYS A 368 -18.20 38.48 1.66
C LYS A 368 -19.26 37.70 2.40
N GLU A 369 -20.23 37.12 1.68
CA GLU A 369 -21.24 36.26 2.30
C GLU A 369 -20.63 34.98 2.90
N PHE A 370 -19.61 34.40 2.27
CA PHE A 370 -18.87 33.27 2.83
C PHE A 370 -18.13 33.68 4.11
N ASN A 371 -17.46 34.83 4.12
CA ASN A 371 -16.78 35.36 5.32
C ASN A 371 -17.74 35.59 6.49
N LYS A 372 -18.96 36.08 6.22
CA LYS A 372 -20.00 36.20 7.26
C LYS A 372 -20.37 34.84 7.83
N LEU A 373 -20.56 33.83 6.97
CA LEU A 373 -20.90 32.47 7.40
C LEU A 373 -19.78 31.81 8.21
N GLN A 374 -18.52 32.04 7.84
CA GLN A 374 -17.36 31.60 8.62
C GLN A 374 -17.43 32.14 10.05
N GLN A 375 -17.65 33.45 10.21
CA GLN A 375 -17.70 34.11 11.52
C GLN A 375 -18.93 33.68 12.34
N CYS A 376 -20.10 33.61 11.71
CA CYS A 376 -21.35 33.30 12.42
C CYS A 376 -21.45 31.84 12.85
N HIS A 377 -20.87 30.90 12.10
CA HIS A 377 -21.00 29.46 12.35
C HIS A 377 -19.70 28.78 12.76
N GLY A 378 -18.57 29.50 12.83
CA GLY A 378 -17.27 28.94 13.20
C GLY A 378 -16.76 27.91 12.18
N ILE A 379 -17.05 28.12 10.89
CA ILE A 379 -16.70 27.17 9.82
C ILE A 379 -15.30 27.51 9.29
N PRO A 380 -14.36 26.54 9.22
CA PRO A 380 -13.05 26.75 8.60
C PRO A 380 -13.15 27.16 7.13
N GLU A 381 -12.25 28.02 6.67
CA GLU A 381 -12.20 28.47 5.28
C GLU A 381 -12.05 27.29 4.29
N GLY A 382 -11.27 26.28 4.65
CA GLY A 382 -11.03 25.10 3.82
C GLY A 382 -12.26 24.23 3.54
N ASP A 383 -13.35 24.38 4.31
CA ASP A 383 -14.60 23.64 4.09
C ASP A 383 -15.52 24.34 3.07
N PHE A 384 -15.20 25.58 2.66
CA PHE A 384 -15.98 26.30 1.66
C PHE A 384 -15.60 25.88 0.23
N PRO A 385 -16.59 25.84 -0.68
CA PRO A 385 -16.30 25.59 -2.09
C PRO A 385 -15.54 26.76 -2.72
N ASN A 386 -14.90 26.50 -3.85
CA ASN A 386 -14.31 27.56 -4.66
C ASN A 386 -15.38 28.59 -5.05
N VAL A 387 -15.18 29.84 -4.61
CA VAL A 387 -16.16 30.92 -4.75
C VAL A 387 -16.55 31.15 -6.21
N ASP A 388 -15.60 31.14 -7.13
CA ASP A 388 -15.86 31.43 -8.55
C ASP A 388 -16.69 30.34 -9.22
N LYS A 389 -16.34 29.07 -8.99
CA LYS A 389 -17.12 27.93 -9.49
C LYS A 389 -18.54 27.96 -8.91
N PHE A 390 -18.66 28.17 -7.59
CA PHE A 390 -19.97 28.22 -6.94
C PHE A 390 -20.83 29.38 -7.44
N ARG A 391 -20.21 30.55 -7.64
CA ARG A 391 -20.86 31.73 -8.23
C ARG A 391 -21.41 31.44 -9.62
N GLN A 392 -20.68 30.69 -10.44
CA GLN A 392 -21.12 30.31 -11.78
C GLN A 392 -22.35 29.38 -11.72
N SER A 393 -22.33 28.37 -10.84
CA SER A 393 -23.46 27.45 -10.64
C SER A 393 -24.71 28.17 -10.13
N LEU A 394 -24.56 29.12 -9.20
CA LEU A 394 -25.69 29.88 -8.62
C LEU A 394 -26.50 30.67 -9.66
N ARG A 395 -25.89 31.09 -10.78
CA ARG A 395 -26.58 31.86 -11.84
C ARG A 395 -27.72 31.08 -12.51
N ALA A 396 -27.66 29.74 -12.47
CA ALA A 396 -28.71 28.89 -13.05
C ALA A 396 -29.98 28.79 -12.17
N TYR A 397 -29.94 29.28 -10.92
CA TYR A 397 -31.02 29.09 -9.96
C TYR A 397 -31.66 30.40 -9.53
N LYS A 398 -32.95 30.34 -9.17
CA LYS A 398 -33.66 31.45 -8.52
C LYS A 398 -33.62 31.25 -7.01
N PHE A 399 -33.04 32.21 -6.28
CA PHE A 399 -32.82 32.06 -4.83
C PHE A 399 -34.13 32.04 -4.03
N GLU A 400 -35.23 32.54 -4.61
CA GLU A 400 -36.56 32.44 -4.01
C GLU A 400 -37.05 30.98 -3.89
N ASN A 401 -36.52 30.05 -4.68
CA ASN A 401 -36.87 28.63 -4.63
C ASN A 401 -36.01 27.83 -3.65
N PHE A 402 -34.99 28.45 -3.07
CA PHE A 402 -34.13 27.78 -2.09
C PHE A 402 -34.90 27.46 -0.80
N SER A 403 -34.52 26.33 -0.20
CA SER A 403 -35.01 25.90 1.10
C SER A 403 -34.39 26.75 2.21
N LYS A 404 -35.21 27.11 3.22
CA LYS A 404 -34.67 27.65 4.48
C LYS A 404 -33.87 26.55 5.22
N VAL A 405 -32.99 26.98 6.12
CA VAL A 405 -32.29 26.06 7.02
C VAL A 405 -33.30 25.27 7.87
N LYS A 406 -33.15 23.94 7.90
CA LYS A 406 -33.98 23.01 8.68
C LYS A 406 -33.13 22.41 9.79
N GLU A 407 -33.30 22.93 10.99
CA GLU A 407 -32.52 22.56 12.17
C GLU A 407 -32.46 21.04 12.43
N PRO A 408 -33.57 20.28 12.33
CA PRO A 408 -33.53 18.83 12.60
C PRO A 408 -32.58 18.06 11.67
N ILE A 409 -32.43 18.50 10.42
CA ILE A 409 -31.56 17.84 9.44
C ILE A 409 -30.09 18.18 9.73
N LEU A 410 -29.80 19.43 10.11
CA LEU A 410 -28.45 19.83 10.51
C LEU A 410 -28.01 19.11 11.79
N LEU A 411 -28.89 19.01 12.79
CA LEU A 411 -28.61 18.29 14.04
C LEU A 411 -28.30 16.80 13.79
N ALA A 412 -28.99 16.17 12.84
CA ALA A 412 -28.69 14.79 12.45
C ALA A 412 -27.27 14.66 11.85
N VAL A 413 -26.85 15.61 11.01
CA VAL A 413 -25.47 15.62 10.47
C VAL A 413 -24.44 15.92 11.56
N ASP A 414 -24.77 16.77 12.54
CA ASP A 414 -23.89 17.05 13.68
C ASP A 414 -23.72 15.85 14.59
N GLU A 415 -24.79 15.09 14.83
CA GLU A 415 -24.71 13.80 15.53
C GLU A 415 -23.86 12.79 14.73
N ALA A 416 -24.02 12.73 13.40
CA ALA A 416 -23.21 11.87 12.55
C ALA A 416 -21.71 12.21 12.64
N LEU A 417 -21.37 13.50 12.56
CA LEU A 417 -19.98 13.98 12.61
C LEU A 417 -19.36 13.91 14.02
N GLY A 418 -20.14 14.19 15.06
CA GLY A 418 -19.66 14.28 16.44
C GLY A 418 -19.69 12.95 17.20
N VAL A 419 -20.55 12.01 16.81
CA VAL A 419 -20.80 10.77 17.57
C VAL A 419 -20.64 9.53 16.68
N ASP A 420 -21.43 9.41 15.60
CA ASP A 420 -21.54 8.14 14.88
C ASP A 420 -20.28 7.77 14.09
N LEU A 421 -19.78 8.70 13.26
CA LEU A 421 -18.58 8.47 12.44
C LEU A 421 -17.32 8.30 13.31
N PRO A 422 -17.10 9.09 14.38
CA PRO A 422 -16.03 8.80 15.34
C PRO A 422 -16.16 7.43 16.01
N LYS A 423 -17.38 6.99 16.34
CA LYS A 423 -17.63 5.65 16.90
C LYS A 423 -17.25 4.55 15.91
N ILE A 424 -17.53 4.73 14.62
CA ILE A 424 -17.06 3.82 13.56
C ILE A 424 -15.54 3.83 13.48
N MET A 425 -14.90 5.00 13.49
CA MET A 425 -13.44 5.12 13.41
C MET A 425 -12.73 4.38 14.54
N ARG A 426 -13.29 4.37 15.75
CA ARG A 426 -12.77 3.60 16.89
C ARG A 426 -12.85 2.08 16.73
N ARG A 427 -13.66 1.57 15.79
CA ARG A 427 -13.72 0.12 15.49
C ARG A 427 -12.58 -0.34 14.60
N PHE A 428 -11.93 0.58 13.89
CA PHE A 428 -10.67 0.27 13.24
C PHE A 428 -9.56 0.28 14.31
N PRO A 429 -8.62 -0.67 14.27
CA PRO A 429 -7.42 -0.55 15.08
C PRO A 429 -6.78 0.80 14.73
N GLN A 430 -6.62 1.70 15.71
CA GLN A 430 -5.94 2.96 15.46
C GLN A 430 -4.49 2.62 15.15
N GLY A 431 -3.98 3.11 14.02
CA GLY A 431 -2.59 2.94 13.62
C GLY A 431 -1.65 3.77 14.49
N ASN A 432 -1.57 3.39 15.77
CA ASN A 432 -0.32 3.25 16.49
C ASN A 432 -0.39 1.86 17.13
N THR A 433 0.08 0.85 16.41
CA THR A 433 0.56 -0.40 17.01
C THR A 433 1.95 -0.17 17.62
N LEU A 434 2.02 0.85 18.47
CA LEU A 434 2.79 0.91 19.69
C LEU A 434 1.72 1.28 20.72
N GLU A 435 1.34 0.33 21.58
CA GLU A 435 0.30 0.45 22.61
C GLU A 435 -1.17 0.23 22.17
N SER A 436 -1.55 -1.03 21.94
CA SER A 436 -2.78 -1.58 22.54
C SER A 436 -2.75 -3.11 22.51
N ASP A 437 -2.38 -3.60 23.67
CA ASP A 437 -2.33 -4.98 24.12
C ASP A 437 -3.72 -5.66 24.08
N PRO A 438 -3.89 -6.81 23.39
CA PRO A 438 -5.09 -7.64 23.49
C PRO A 438 -5.01 -8.68 24.63
N LEU A 439 -4.34 -8.38 25.75
CA LEU A 439 -4.29 -9.25 26.95
C LEU A 439 -4.91 -8.66 28.23
N GLN A 440 -5.87 -7.72 28.14
CA GLN A 440 -6.79 -7.45 29.26
C GLN A 440 -7.99 -8.43 29.33
N THR A 441 -7.70 -9.71 29.11
CA THR A 441 -8.47 -10.81 29.72
C THR A 441 -7.47 -11.59 30.58
N ASN A 442 -7.68 -11.52 31.90
CA ASN A 442 -6.91 -12.16 32.98
C ASN A 442 -5.94 -13.31 32.56
N PRO A 443 -4.60 -13.11 32.62
CA PRO A 443 -3.62 -14.09 32.15
C PRO A 443 -3.24 -15.17 33.17
N PHE A 444 -3.90 -15.27 34.33
CA PHE A 444 -3.72 -16.41 35.25
C PHE A 444 -4.38 -17.72 34.76
N SER A 445 -4.90 -17.75 33.53
CA SER A 445 -5.52 -18.93 32.92
C SER A 445 -4.61 -19.53 31.84
N GLY A 446 -3.54 -20.22 32.26
CA GLY A 446 -2.80 -21.13 31.38
C GLY A 446 -1.28 -21.09 31.45
N ILE A 447 -0.72 -21.32 32.64
CA ILE A 447 0.42 -22.24 32.88
C ILE A 447 1.50 -22.31 31.76
N VAL A 448 2.61 -21.61 32.02
CA VAL A 448 4.01 -22.03 31.75
C VAL A 448 4.42 -22.29 30.28
N SER A 449 5.11 -21.31 29.68
CA SER A 449 6.44 -21.58 29.10
C SER A 449 7.38 -20.39 29.30
N PRO A 450 8.37 -20.51 30.19
CA PRO A 450 9.58 -19.71 30.11
C PRO A 450 10.24 -20.04 28.78
N THR A 451 11.05 -19.15 28.19
CA THR A 451 12.08 -19.65 27.28
C THR A 451 13.11 -20.37 28.16
N VAL A 452 12.76 -21.59 28.56
CA VAL A 452 13.71 -22.56 29.07
C VAL A 452 14.52 -22.93 27.84
N TRP A 453 15.67 -22.30 27.71
CA TRP A 453 16.78 -22.98 27.07
C TRP A 453 17.00 -24.23 27.93
N THR A 454 16.66 -25.41 27.41
CA THR A 454 17.17 -26.63 28.03
C THR A 454 18.68 -26.52 28.01
N ALA A 455 19.32 -26.60 29.17
CA ALA A 455 20.78 -26.61 29.28
C ALA A 455 21.33 -27.62 28.25
N GLY A 456 22.05 -27.13 27.25
CA GLY A 456 22.52 -27.93 26.10
C GLY A 456 21.86 -27.65 24.75
N SER A 457 21.06 -26.59 24.59
CA SER A 457 20.51 -26.17 23.28
C SER A 457 21.44 -25.14 22.62
N GLU A 458 21.90 -25.37 21.38
CA GLU A 458 22.79 -24.46 20.66
C GLU A 458 22.15 -23.09 20.42
N ILE A 459 22.88 -22.01 20.75
CA ILE A 459 22.45 -20.63 20.48
C ILE A 459 22.52 -20.36 18.98
N PRO A 460 21.43 -19.88 18.35
CA PRO A 460 21.40 -19.67 16.91
C PRO A 460 22.37 -18.53 16.54
N PRO A 461 23.06 -18.62 15.38
CA PRO A 461 24.04 -17.60 14.96
C PRO A 461 23.49 -16.17 14.93
N SER A 462 22.18 -16.01 14.68
CA SER A 462 21.49 -14.72 14.68
C SER A 462 21.47 -14.02 16.05
N TYR A 463 21.73 -14.74 17.15
CA TYR A 463 21.87 -14.17 18.49
C TYR A 463 23.15 -13.32 18.61
N PHE A 464 24.15 -13.57 17.77
CA PHE A 464 25.39 -12.77 17.70
C PHE A 464 25.33 -11.68 16.63
N HIS A 465 24.15 -11.08 16.45
CA HIS A 465 23.96 -9.89 15.63
C HIS A 465 23.51 -8.72 16.49
N PHE A 466 24.03 -7.51 16.22
CA PHE A 466 23.67 -6.31 16.97
C PHE A 466 22.16 -6.02 16.93
N SER A 467 21.46 -6.40 15.85
CA SER A 467 20.00 -6.30 15.75
C SER A 467 19.22 -7.13 16.78
N SER A 468 19.86 -8.13 17.39
CA SER A 468 19.27 -8.95 18.46
C SER A 468 19.53 -8.38 19.85
N VAL A 469 20.38 -7.35 19.96
CA VAL A 469 20.74 -6.69 21.21
C VAL A 469 19.63 -5.73 21.60
N ASP A 470 19.01 -5.96 22.75
CA ASP A 470 17.95 -5.10 23.28
C ASP A 470 18.54 -3.86 23.98
N ARG A 471 18.91 -2.88 23.15
CA ARG A 471 19.41 -1.57 23.58
C ARG A 471 18.39 -0.79 24.42
N ALA A 472 17.10 -0.98 24.16
CA ALA A 472 16.03 -0.27 24.88
C ALA A 472 15.96 -0.72 26.35
N SER A 473 16.16 -2.01 26.62
CA SER A 473 16.24 -2.53 27.99
C SER A 473 17.50 -2.08 28.74
N ALA A 474 18.62 -1.90 28.03
CA ALA A 474 19.90 -1.51 28.61
C ALA A 474 19.98 0.00 28.94
N ALA A 475 19.33 0.86 28.15
CA ALA A 475 19.35 2.31 28.30
C ALA A 475 19.01 2.85 29.71
N PRO A 476 17.91 2.42 30.38
CA PRO A 476 17.59 2.91 31.73
C PRO A 476 18.63 2.47 32.77
N ILE A 477 19.20 1.28 32.61
CA ILE A 477 20.27 0.76 33.48
C ILE A 477 21.54 1.58 33.27
N PHE A 478 21.95 1.77 32.02
CA PHE A 478 23.12 2.57 31.64
C PHE A 478 23.03 3.99 32.21
N GLN A 479 21.86 4.64 32.09
CA GLN A 479 21.64 5.98 32.63
C GLN A 479 21.72 6.02 34.16
N SER A 480 21.27 4.97 34.85
CA SER A 480 21.34 4.86 36.32
C SER A 480 22.77 4.73 36.86
N LEU A 481 23.73 4.39 35.98
CA LEU A 481 25.16 4.30 36.31
C LEU A 481 25.91 5.63 36.11
N TYR A 482 25.19 6.71 35.81
CA TYR A 482 25.70 8.09 35.67
C TYR A 482 26.87 8.22 34.67
N PRO A 483 26.65 7.96 33.36
CA PRO A 483 27.69 8.08 32.34
C PRO A 483 28.26 9.50 32.25
N ILE A 484 29.55 9.60 31.98
CA ILE A 484 30.28 10.85 31.74
C ILE A 484 30.77 10.84 30.30
N ASN A 485 30.40 11.84 29.50
CA ASN A 485 30.69 11.90 28.05
C ASN A 485 30.22 10.64 27.28
N ASP A 486 28.98 10.22 27.55
CA ASP A 486 28.33 9.04 26.93
C ASP A 486 29.06 7.70 27.16
N LYS A 487 29.97 7.64 28.15
CA LYS A 487 30.67 6.43 28.57
C LYS A 487 30.56 6.19 30.08
N ILE A 488 30.52 4.92 30.48
CA ILE A 488 30.67 4.49 31.88
C ILE A 488 32.04 3.86 32.09
N SER A 489 32.68 4.13 33.23
CA SER A 489 33.95 3.47 33.57
C SER A 489 33.73 2.03 34.03
N GLY A 490 34.76 1.18 33.90
CA GLY A 490 34.72 -0.18 34.47
C GLY A 490 34.43 -0.21 35.98
N ALA A 491 34.85 0.81 36.73
CA ALA A 491 34.53 0.93 38.15
C ALA A 491 33.03 1.16 38.42
N ALA A 492 32.33 1.85 37.52
CA ALA A 492 30.89 2.10 37.60
C ALA A 492 30.05 0.90 37.13
N ALA A 493 30.51 0.20 36.08
CA ALA A 493 29.82 -0.96 35.51
C ALA A 493 29.97 -2.24 36.36
N ARG A 494 31.15 -2.44 36.98
CA ARG A 494 31.51 -3.67 37.70
C ARG A 494 30.52 -4.09 38.81
N PRO A 495 30.06 -3.20 39.71
CA PRO A 495 29.10 -3.59 40.76
C PRO A 495 27.78 -4.12 40.20
N TYR A 496 27.32 -3.57 39.06
CA TYR A 496 26.11 -4.02 38.38
C TYR A 496 26.33 -5.38 37.71
N LEU A 497 27.42 -5.55 36.97
CA LEU A 497 27.71 -6.85 36.34
C LEU A 497 27.89 -7.96 37.37
N MET A 498 28.49 -7.68 38.53
CA MET A 498 28.63 -8.65 39.62
C MET A 498 27.28 -9.03 40.27
N SER A 499 26.26 -8.15 40.21
CA SER A 499 24.94 -8.46 40.77
C SER A 499 24.14 -9.47 39.94
N THR A 500 24.59 -9.77 38.70
CA THR A 500 24.02 -10.82 37.84
C THR A 500 24.27 -12.24 38.38
N GLY A 501 25.24 -12.41 39.28
CA GLY A 501 25.60 -13.71 39.86
C GLY A 501 26.51 -14.57 38.99
N ILE A 502 26.98 -14.07 37.85
CA ILE A 502 27.99 -14.72 37.00
C ILE A 502 29.38 -14.65 37.67
N ALA A 503 30.17 -15.72 37.53
CA ALA A 503 31.54 -15.78 38.04
C ALA A 503 32.42 -14.65 37.47
N VAL A 504 33.31 -14.11 38.31
CA VAL A 504 34.09 -12.89 37.98
C VAL A 504 34.99 -13.13 36.77
N GLU A 505 35.48 -14.34 36.59
CA GLU A 505 36.32 -14.77 35.47
C GLU A 505 35.55 -14.68 34.14
N VAL A 506 34.28 -15.08 34.14
CA VAL A 506 33.40 -15.02 32.98
C VAL A 506 32.97 -13.59 32.68
N LEU A 507 32.70 -12.79 33.72
CA LEU A 507 32.42 -11.37 33.55
C LEU A 507 33.61 -10.61 32.97
N ALA A 508 34.85 -10.99 33.30
CA ALA A 508 36.05 -10.42 32.70
C ALA A 508 36.15 -10.75 31.20
N LYS A 509 35.77 -11.97 30.80
CA LYS A 509 35.67 -12.37 29.39
C LYS A 509 34.56 -11.61 28.64
N ILE A 510 33.39 -11.42 29.27
CA ILE A 510 32.30 -10.61 28.68
C ILE A 510 32.76 -9.16 28.49
N TRP A 511 33.47 -8.60 29.49
CA TRP A 511 34.02 -7.25 29.39
C TRP A 511 34.95 -7.10 28.20
N SER A 512 35.94 -7.98 28.05
CA SER A 512 36.91 -7.89 26.95
C SER A 512 36.30 -8.10 25.57
N LEU A 513 35.18 -8.83 25.48
CA LEU A 513 34.42 -8.98 24.24
C LEU A 513 33.62 -7.72 23.91
N ALA A 514 33.01 -7.07 24.91
CA ALA A 514 32.13 -5.91 24.71
C ALA A 514 32.89 -4.58 24.59
N ASP A 515 34.05 -4.43 25.24
CA ASP A 515 34.95 -3.27 25.14
C ASP A 515 35.83 -3.39 23.87
N TRP A 516 35.18 -3.25 22.70
CA TRP A 516 35.82 -3.54 21.41
C TRP A 516 36.81 -2.46 20.97
N ASP A 517 36.75 -1.25 21.53
CA ASP A 517 37.76 -0.20 21.33
C ASP A 517 38.90 -0.26 22.37
N SER A 518 38.75 -1.09 23.41
CA SER A 518 39.74 -1.38 24.45
C SER A 518 40.21 -0.13 25.21
N ASP A 519 39.30 0.82 25.41
CA ASP A 519 39.59 2.07 26.11
C ASP A 519 39.31 1.99 27.63
N GLY A 520 38.80 0.85 28.11
CA GLY A 520 38.51 0.60 29.52
C GLY A 520 37.22 1.26 30.02
N GLN A 521 36.41 1.78 29.11
CA GLN A 521 35.10 2.36 29.34
C GLN A 521 34.07 1.72 28.41
N MET A 522 32.78 1.95 28.64
CA MET A 522 31.71 1.42 27.80
C MET A 522 30.74 2.51 27.41
N THR A 523 30.50 2.64 26.11
CA THR A 523 29.34 3.33 25.54
C THR A 523 28.05 2.56 25.79
N LEU A 524 26.90 3.17 25.49
CA LEU A 524 25.60 2.50 25.60
C LEU A 524 25.54 1.22 24.74
N ASP A 525 26.16 1.21 23.57
CA ASP A 525 26.12 0.05 22.68
C ASP A 525 26.99 -1.09 23.20
N GLU A 526 28.19 -0.78 23.71
CA GLU A 526 29.10 -1.73 24.35
C GLU A 526 28.46 -2.35 25.60
N PHE A 527 27.83 -1.51 26.42
CA PHE A 527 27.10 -1.97 27.60
C PHE A 527 25.89 -2.84 27.24
N SER A 528 25.17 -2.52 26.17
CA SER A 528 24.04 -3.33 25.69
C SER A 528 24.50 -4.70 25.21
N VAL A 529 25.64 -4.77 24.52
CA VAL A 529 26.28 -6.04 24.11
C VAL A 529 26.72 -6.84 25.34
N ALA A 530 27.31 -6.19 26.35
CA ALA A 530 27.69 -6.87 27.60
C ALA A 530 26.49 -7.55 28.28
N LEU A 531 25.34 -6.86 28.40
CA LEU A 531 24.12 -7.45 28.99
C LEU A 531 23.53 -8.57 28.13
N HIS A 532 23.66 -8.48 26.81
CA HIS A 532 23.22 -9.52 25.89
C HIS A 532 24.04 -10.81 26.03
N LEU A 533 25.35 -10.68 26.26
CA LEU A 533 26.26 -11.79 26.53
C LEU A 533 26.06 -12.39 27.93
N VAL A 534 25.74 -11.57 28.94
CA VAL A 534 25.32 -12.04 30.28
C VAL A 534 24.12 -12.98 30.15
N ARG A 535 23.08 -12.56 29.42
CA ARG A 535 21.89 -13.39 29.17
C ARG A 535 22.21 -14.66 28.39
N ALA A 536 23.21 -14.64 27.51
CA ALA A 536 23.66 -15.83 26.80
C ALA A 536 24.27 -16.86 27.77
N VAL A 537 25.09 -16.39 28.71
CA VAL A 537 25.72 -17.23 29.74
C VAL A 537 24.71 -17.76 30.75
N GLU A 538 23.75 -16.94 31.18
CA GLU A 538 22.67 -17.37 32.08
C GLU A 538 21.85 -18.53 31.50
N ASN A 539 21.71 -18.58 30.17
CA ASN A 539 20.87 -19.55 29.47
C ASN A 539 21.63 -20.77 28.91
N GLY A 540 22.93 -20.64 28.61
CA GLY A 540 23.70 -21.68 27.93
C GLY A 540 25.09 -21.95 28.49
N GLY A 541 25.49 -21.30 29.59
CA GLY A 541 26.82 -21.44 30.20
C GLY A 541 27.92 -20.63 29.50
N GLU A 542 29.13 -20.67 30.06
CA GLU A 542 30.28 -19.89 29.54
C GLU A 542 30.73 -20.31 28.14
N GLU A 543 30.55 -21.60 27.78
CA GLU A 543 31.01 -22.19 26.51
C GLU A 543 30.36 -21.54 25.27
N VAL A 544 29.23 -20.86 25.49
CA VAL A 544 28.51 -20.07 24.47
C VAL A 544 29.27 -18.83 24.05
N LEU A 545 30.10 -18.26 24.93
CA LEU A 545 30.78 -17.01 24.63
C LEU A 545 31.82 -17.24 23.51
N PRO A 546 31.75 -16.48 22.42
CA PRO A 546 32.70 -16.62 21.33
C PRO A 546 34.12 -16.27 21.79
N GLU A 547 35.13 -16.82 21.14
CA GLU A 547 36.53 -16.50 21.45
C GLU A 547 36.88 -15.04 21.11
N THR A 548 36.22 -14.48 20.10
CA THR A 548 36.34 -13.08 19.68
C THR A 548 34.97 -12.52 19.35
N LEU A 549 34.75 -11.22 19.60
CA LEU A 549 33.46 -10.61 19.30
C LEU A 549 33.22 -10.62 17.78
N PRO A 550 32.14 -11.26 17.28
CA PRO A 550 31.82 -11.23 15.87
C PRO A 550 31.57 -9.80 15.40
N ARG A 551 32.07 -9.42 14.21
CA ARG A 551 31.86 -8.06 13.66
C ARG A 551 30.38 -7.70 13.52
N THR A 552 29.50 -8.68 13.39
CA THR A 552 28.04 -8.51 13.33
C THR A 552 27.45 -7.96 14.64
N MET A 553 28.19 -8.02 15.76
CA MET A 553 27.83 -7.45 17.06
C MET A 553 28.28 -6.00 17.23
N ILE A 554 29.05 -5.45 16.29
CA ILE A 554 29.52 -4.06 16.34
C ILE A 554 28.63 -3.22 15.43
N PRO A 555 28.01 -2.13 15.92
CA PRO A 555 27.23 -1.24 15.07
C PRO A 555 28.11 -0.63 13.98
N CYS A 556 27.68 -0.73 12.72
CA CYS A 556 28.32 -0.06 11.60
C CYS A 556 27.82 1.40 11.56
N TYR A 557 28.60 2.32 12.13
CA TYR A 557 28.35 3.76 12.04
C TYR A 557 28.99 4.38 10.79
#